data_AF-A0A3C7Z7Y4-F1
#
_entry.id   AF-A0A3C7Z7Y4-F1
#
_cell.length_a   1.000
_cell.length_b   1.000
_cell.length_c   1.000
_cell.angle_alpha   90.00
_cell.angle_beta   90.00
_cell.angle_gamma   90.00
#
_symmetry.space_group_name_H-M   'P 1'
#
loop_
_entity.id
_entity.type
_entity.pdbx_description
1 polymer ?
#
loop_
_entity_poly.entity_id
_entity_poly.type
_entity_poly.pdbx_seq_one_letter_code
_entity_poly.pdbx_strand_id
1 'polypeptide(L)'
;MDLYTRTSYALATKLTKRYSTSFSLSTDLIHSELRKHIFAIYGLVRIGDEIVDTYQGDDRKEQLARLEAETYNALQTGFSANPLVHAFAVTARHYGITKTLIQPFFKSMRMDLSPLTYTQELYERYIYGSAEVVGLMCLKVFCVGNTEQFVQLTPGAKALGAAYQKVNFLRDIASDYTQRGRVYFPGVSFQKFTQKDKARIIADIKRDFATAKPAVEELPQTVRSAVLLSFLYYEELLRLLEATHAKDIKKTRVRVPTSKKLRFLAKVRIGL
;
A
#
# COMPACT_ATOMS: atom_id res chain seq x y z
N MET A 1 29.06 -9.88 -2.65
CA MET A 1 27.61 -9.74 -2.44
C MET A 1 27.11 -8.29 -2.49
N ASP A 2 27.89 -7.33 -1.99
CA ASP A 2 27.52 -5.92 -1.90
C ASP A 2 27.04 -5.27 -3.24
N LEU A 3 27.70 -5.57 -4.38
CA LEU A 3 27.25 -5.05 -5.68
C LEU A 3 25.83 -5.54 -6.06
N TYR A 4 25.56 -6.84 -5.93
CA TYR A 4 24.24 -7.40 -6.26
C TYR A 4 23.14 -6.84 -5.37
N THR A 5 23.40 -6.72 -4.05
CA THR A 5 22.44 -6.12 -3.11
C THR A 5 22.14 -4.66 -3.46
N ARG A 6 23.16 -3.85 -3.77
CA ARG A 6 22.95 -2.45 -4.21
C ARG A 6 22.18 -2.36 -5.52
N THR A 7 22.52 -3.19 -6.51
CA THR A 7 21.79 -3.24 -7.79
C THR A 7 20.33 -3.64 -7.55
N SER A 8 20.08 -4.58 -6.67
CA SER A 8 18.73 -5.03 -6.29
C SER A 8 17.90 -3.89 -5.69
N TYR A 9 18.46 -3.10 -4.77
CA TYR A 9 17.80 -1.88 -4.26
C TYR A 9 17.55 -0.81 -5.34
N ALA A 10 18.51 -0.63 -6.26
CA ALA A 10 18.36 0.30 -7.37
C ALA A 10 17.23 -0.12 -8.33
N LEU A 11 17.09 -1.42 -8.58
CA LEU A 11 16.00 -1.99 -9.39
C LEU A 11 14.65 -1.80 -8.70
N ALA A 12 14.56 -2.04 -7.38
CA ALA A 12 13.33 -1.76 -6.62
C ALA A 12 12.95 -0.28 -6.70
N THR A 13 13.92 0.62 -6.56
CA THR A 13 13.70 2.06 -6.71
C THR A 13 13.18 2.43 -8.10
N LYS A 14 13.80 1.88 -9.16
CA LYS A 14 13.40 2.12 -10.56
C LYS A 14 11.99 1.61 -10.83
N LEU A 15 11.66 0.41 -10.34
CA LEU A 15 10.32 -0.17 -10.42
C LEU A 15 9.30 0.78 -9.78
N THR A 16 9.50 1.17 -8.52
CA THR A 16 8.55 2.04 -7.81
C THR A 16 8.35 3.38 -8.52
N LYS A 17 9.43 4.02 -8.98
CA LYS A 17 9.37 5.29 -9.72
C LYS A 17 8.60 5.19 -11.03
N ARG A 18 8.56 4.01 -11.66
CA ARG A 18 7.76 3.75 -12.86
C ARG A 18 6.28 3.56 -12.55
N TYR A 19 5.94 2.87 -11.46
CA TYR A 19 4.56 2.52 -11.11
C TYR A 19 3.80 3.60 -10.33
N SER A 20 4.47 4.41 -9.50
CA SER A 20 3.76 5.35 -8.62
C SER A 20 4.51 6.65 -8.38
N THR A 21 4.07 7.70 -9.09
CA THR A 21 4.61 9.06 -8.90
C THR A 21 4.35 9.62 -7.49
N SER A 22 3.14 9.43 -6.95
CA SER A 22 2.79 9.92 -5.62
C SER A 22 3.57 9.21 -4.52
N PHE A 23 3.67 7.89 -4.57
CA PHE A 23 4.44 7.14 -3.58
C PHE A 23 5.92 7.49 -3.67
N SER A 24 6.50 7.54 -4.87
CA SER A 24 7.91 7.91 -5.06
C SER A 24 8.24 9.31 -4.54
N LEU A 25 7.38 10.31 -4.80
CA LEU A 25 7.59 11.67 -4.30
C LEU A 25 7.61 11.71 -2.76
N SER A 26 6.71 10.97 -2.11
CA SER A 26 6.71 10.86 -0.65
C SER A 26 7.94 10.11 -0.16
N THR A 27 8.28 8.96 -0.73
CA THR A 27 9.45 8.16 -0.34
C THR A 27 10.76 8.91 -0.52
N ASP A 28 10.89 9.77 -1.53
CA ASP A 28 12.08 10.60 -1.75
C ASP A 28 12.35 11.60 -0.60
N LEU A 29 11.35 11.89 0.26
CA LEU A 29 11.52 12.70 1.48
C LEU A 29 12.06 11.90 2.69
N ILE A 30 12.09 10.57 2.61
CA ILE A 30 12.65 9.73 3.68
C ILE A 30 14.17 9.89 3.71
N HIS A 31 14.77 9.85 4.90
CA HIS A 31 16.22 9.81 5.08
C HIS A 31 16.86 8.73 4.18
N SER A 32 18.01 9.06 3.56
CA SER A 32 18.62 8.24 2.51
C SER A 32 18.87 6.79 2.92
N GLU A 33 19.24 6.57 4.18
CA GLU A 33 19.52 5.25 4.73
C GLU A 33 18.29 4.33 4.75
N LEU A 34 17.11 4.88 5.07
CA LEU A 34 15.85 4.13 5.17
C LEU A 34 15.14 4.01 3.82
N ARG A 35 15.36 4.97 2.91
CA ARG A 35 14.62 5.10 1.64
C ARG A 35 14.65 3.84 0.78
N LYS A 36 15.84 3.24 0.62
CA LYS A 36 16.03 2.02 -0.21
C LYS A 36 15.18 0.84 0.28
N HIS A 37 14.97 0.74 1.59
CA HIS A 37 14.19 -0.32 2.22
C HIS A 37 12.69 -0.17 1.96
N ILE A 38 12.19 1.06 1.92
CA ILE A 38 10.79 1.34 1.56
C ILE A 38 10.53 1.01 0.08
N PHE A 39 11.49 1.32 -0.80
CA PHE A 39 11.41 0.87 -2.20
C PHE A 39 11.46 -0.64 -2.34
N ALA A 40 12.27 -1.35 -1.54
CA ALA A 40 12.30 -2.81 -1.54
C ALA A 40 10.97 -3.44 -1.09
N ILE A 41 10.32 -2.88 -0.05
CA ILE A 41 8.98 -3.30 0.38
C ILE A 41 7.96 -3.12 -0.74
N TYR A 42 7.93 -1.93 -1.35
CA TYR A 42 7.05 -1.67 -2.50
C TYR A 42 7.34 -2.63 -3.66
N GLY A 43 8.62 -2.93 -3.90
CA GLY A 43 9.08 -3.83 -4.94
C GLY A 43 8.42 -5.21 -4.87
N LEU A 44 8.44 -5.85 -3.70
CA LEU A 44 7.77 -7.13 -3.51
C LEU A 44 6.26 -7.02 -3.74
N VAL A 45 5.64 -6.02 -3.11
CA VAL A 45 4.18 -5.81 -3.18
C VAL A 45 3.74 -5.64 -4.64
N ARG A 46 4.45 -4.81 -5.41
CA ARG A 46 4.11 -4.54 -6.81
C ARG A 46 4.24 -5.77 -7.70
N ILE A 47 5.25 -6.63 -7.51
CA ILE A 47 5.35 -7.87 -8.29
C ILE A 47 4.17 -8.80 -7.98
N GLY A 48 3.81 -8.93 -6.70
CA GLY A 48 2.65 -9.72 -6.29
C GLY A 48 1.37 -9.21 -6.96
N ASP A 49 1.16 -7.88 -6.95
CA ASP A 49 0.05 -7.25 -7.64
C ASP A 49 0.07 -7.51 -9.16
N GLU A 50 1.22 -7.37 -9.85
CA GLU A 50 1.32 -7.63 -11.28
C GLU A 50 0.98 -9.07 -11.65
N ILE A 51 1.34 -10.05 -10.80
CA ILE A 51 0.96 -11.44 -11.01
C ILE A 51 -0.56 -11.59 -10.97
N VAL A 52 -1.24 -10.98 -10.00
CA VAL A 52 -2.69 -11.17 -9.84
C VAL A 52 -3.53 -10.31 -10.78
N ASP A 53 -3.07 -9.11 -11.10
CA ASP A 53 -3.82 -8.10 -11.84
C ASP A 53 -3.52 -8.06 -13.33
N THR A 54 -2.28 -8.34 -13.74
CA THR A 54 -1.81 -8.10 -15.12
C THR A 54 -1.56 -9.42 -15.85
N TYR A 55 -0.87 -10.37 -15.21
CA TYR A 55 -0.55 -11.65 -15.83
C TYR A 55 -1.83 -12.48 -16.09
N GLN A 56 -2.02 -12.92 -17.34
CA GLN A 56 -3.21 -13.67 -17.78
C GLN A 56 -2.94 -15.15 -18.08
N GLY A 57 -1.77 -15.67 -17.72
CA GLY A 57 -1.46 -17.09 -17.90
C GLY A 57 -2.24 -17.99 -16.95
N ASP A 58 -2.56 -19.21 -17.40
CA ASP A 58 -3.32 -20.19 -16.61
C ASP A 58 -2.56 -20.62 -15.34
N ASP A 59 -1.24 -20.50 -15.33
CA ASP A 59 -0.35 -20.81 -14.22
C ASP A 59 -0.21 -19.66 -13.21
N ARG A 60 -1.02 -18.58 -13.29
CA ARG A 60 -0.96 -17.42 -12.39
C ARG A 60 -0.96 -17.78 -10.90
N LYS A 61 -1.76 -18.77 -10.49
CA LYS A 61 -1.79 -19.28 -9.11
C LYS A 61 -0.46 -19.92 -8.71
N GLU A 62 0.17 -20.63 -9.62
CA GLU A 62 1.48 -21.23 -9.43
C GLU A 62 2.58 -20.15 -9.38
N GLN A 63 2.53 -19.14 -10.26
CA GLN A 63 3.46 -18.01 -10.24
C GLN A 63 3.44 -17.27 -8.90
N LEU A 64 2.24 -17.01 -8.35
CA LEU A 64 2.12 -16.41 -7.02
C LEU A 64 2.67 -17.32 -5.91
N ALA A 65 2.44 -18.63 -6.00
CA ALA A 65 2.97 -19.60 -5.04
C ALA A 65 4.51 -19.68 -5.11
N ARG A 66 5.10 -19.65 -6.31
CA ARG A 66 6.55 -19.59 -6.53
C ARG A 66 7.15 -18.31 -5.95
N LEU A 67 6.52 -17.15 -6.16
CA LEU A 67 6.97 -15.89 -5.56
C LEU A 67 6.95 -15.93 -4.03
N GLU A 68 5.89 -16.48 -3.42
CA GLU A 68 5.81 -16.63 -1.97
C GLU A 68 6.91 -17.57 -1.44
N ALA A 69 7.08 -18.73 -2.08
CA ALA A 69 8.10 -19.71 -1.69
C ALA A 69 9.52 -19.13 -1.82
N GLU A 70 9.81 -18.42 -2.92
CA GLU A 70 11.09 -17.74 -3.12
C GLU A 70 11.32 -16.66 -2.05
N THR A 71 10.28 -15.89 -1.72
CA THR A 71 10.34 -14.87 -0.66
C THR A 71 10.70 -15.51 0.68
N TYR A 72 10.04 -16.60 1.08
CA TYR A 72 10.34 -17.29 2.33
C TYR A 72 11.72 -17.94 2.34
N ASN A 73 12.14 -18.55 1.23
CA ASN A 73 13.49 -19.09 1.10
C ASN A 73 14.55 -17.99 1.23
N ALA A 74 14.33 -16.83 0.61
CA ALA A 74 15.24 -15.69 0.69
C ALA A 74 15.29 -15.08 2.09
N LEU A 75 14.18 -15.07 2.84
CA LEU A 75 14.18 -14.68 4.25
C LEU A 75 15.05 -15.58 5.12
N GLN A 76 15.11 -16.89 4.82
CA GLN A 76 15.91 -17.85 5.57
C GLN A 76 17.40 -17.78 5.17
N THR A 77 17.68 -17.83 3.87
CA THR A 77 19.03 -17.92 3.30
C THR A 77 19.74 -16.58 3.17
N GLY A 78 18.99 -15.46 3.13
CA GLY A 78 19.51 -14.13 2.85
C GLY A 78 19.78 -13.85 1.36
N PHE A 79 19.38 -14.75 0.45
CA PHE A 79 19.68 -14.64 -0.97
C PHE A 79 18.49 -15.06 -1.86
N SER A 80 18.35 -14.41 -3.01
CA SER A 80 17.45 -14.81 -4.09
C SER A 80 18.03 -14.34 -5.43
N ALA A 81 17.82 -15.14 -6.47
CA ALA A 81 18.22 -14.77 -7.83
C ALA A 81 17.28 -13.72 -8.45
N ASN A 82 16.06 -13.57 -7.91
CA ASN A 82 15.20 -12.44 -8.22
C ASN A 82 15.65 -11.20 -7.43
N PRO A 83 16.14 -10.14 -8.09
CA PRO A 83 16.72 -8.98 -7.40
C PRO A 83 15.70 -8.23 -6.53
N LEU A 84 14.41 -8.25 -6.88
CA LEU A 84 13.40 -7.56 -6.09
C LEU A 84 13.07 -8.33 -4.80
N VAL A 85 12.99 -9.67 -4.89
CA VAL A 85 12.87 -10.54 -3.71
C VAL A 85 14.13 -10.46 -2.85
N HIS A 86 15.31 -10.41 -3.46
CA HIS A 86 16.57 -10.23 -2.73
C HIS A 86 16.61 -8.92 -1.93
N ALA A 87 16.28 -7.77 -2.56
CA ALA A 87 16.23 -6.48 -1.87
C ALA A 87 15.23 -6.50 -0.69
N PHE A 88 14.06 -7.11 -0.90
CA PHE A 88 13.07 -7.27 0.14
C PHE A 88 13.58 -8.16 1.28
N ALA A 89 14.15 -9.32 0.98
CA ALA A 89 14.62 -10.27 1.98
C ALA A 89 15.74 -9.68 2.85
N VAL A 90 16.70 -8.96 2.25
CA VAL A 90 17.75 -8.24 2.99
C VAL A 90 17.13 -7.20 3.92
N THR A 91 16.16 -6.42 3.44
CA THR A 91 15.41 -5.45 4.26
C THR A 91 14.67 -6.13 5.41
N ALA A 92 13.94 -7.19 5.10
CA ALA A 92 13.08 -7.87 6.05
C ALA A 92 13.87 -8.54 7.17
N ARG A 93 15.02 -9.15 6.85
CA ARG A 93 15.96 -9.68 7.84
C ARG A 93 16.54 -8.57 8.73
N HIS A 94 16.89 -7.43 8.15
CA HIS A 94 17.49 -6.32 8.90
C HIS A 94 16.51 -5.66 9.89
N TYR A 95 15.24 -5.49 9.52
CA TYR A 95 14.23 -4.80 10.35
C TYR A 95 13.25 -5.75 11.07
N GLY A 96 13.47 -7.06 11.03
CA GLY A 96 12.58 -8.03 11.68
C GLY A 96 11.17 -8.07 11.08
N ILE A 97 11.06 -7.92 9.75
CA ILE A 97 9.81 -8.19 9.03
C ILE A 97 9.72 -9.71 8.81
N THR A 98 8.84 -10.35 9.56
CA THR A 98 8.73 -11.80 9.57
C THR A 98 7.51 -12.28 8.77
N LYS A 99 7.37 -13.61 8.68
CA LYS A 99 6.24 -14.28 8.05
C LYS A 99 4.87 -13.80 8.57
N THR A 100 4.77 -13.30 9.80
CA THR A 100 3.51 -12.80 10.36
C THR A 100 2.96 -11.58 9.61
N LEU A 101 3.83 -10.73 9.06
CA LEU A 101 3.43 -9.60 8.21
C LEU A 101 3.33 -9.98 6.73
N ILE A 102 4.14 -10.94 6.29
CA ILE A 102 4.25 -11.30 4.86
C ILE A 102 3.15 -12.25 4.41
N GLN A 103 2.80 -13.23 5.24
CA GLN A 103 1.78 -14.23 4.89
C GLN A 103 0.40 -13.61 4.63
N PRO A 104 -0.10 -12.63 5.42
CA PRO A 104 -1.36 -11.97 5.10
C PRO A 104 -1.37 -11.29 3.73
N PHE A 105 -0.26 -10.71 3.29
CA PHE A 105 -0.13 -10.12 1.95
C PHE A 105 -0.33 -11.18 0.85
N PHE A 106 0.39 -12.29 0.90
CA PHE A 106 0.18 -13.36 -0.09
C PHE A 106 -1.20 -14.00 0.00
N LYS A 107 -1.84 -13.99 1.18
CA LYS A 107 -3.24 -14.42 1.33
C LYS A 107 -4.20 -13.46 0.61
N SER A 108 -4.04 -12.14 0.72
CA SER A 108 -4.90 -11.20 0.00
C SER A 108 -4.69 -11.28 -1.52
N MET A 109 -3.45 -11.45 -1.98
CA MET A 109 -3.17 -11.68 -3.41
C MET A 109 -3.89 -12.92 -3.94
N ARG A 110 -3.93 -14.02 -3.16
CA ARG A 110 -4.70 -15.22 -3.56
C ARG A 110 -6.20 -14.98 -3.63
N MET A 111 -6.74 -14.09 -2.79
CA MET A 111 -8.16 -13.75 -2.84
C MET A 111 -8.52 -13.08 -4.17
N ASP A 112 -7.59 -12.34 -4.79
CA ASP A 112 -7.80 -11.74 -6.11
C ASP A 112 -7.78 -12.78 -7.26
N LEU A 113 -7.22 -13.98 -7.06
CA LEU A 113 -7.18 -15.01 -8.11
C LEU A 113 -8.53 -15.67 -8.39
N SER A 114 -9.50 -15.53 -7.49
CA SER A 114 -10.83 -16.11 -7.61
C SER A 114 -11.90 -15.03 -7.43
N PRO A 115 -13.00 -15.06 -8.19
CA PRO A 115 -14.11 -14.15 -7.96
C PRO A 115 -14.70 -14.40 -6.57
N LEU A 116 -14.86 -13.34 -5.77
CA LEU A 116 -15.42 -13.39 -4.43
C LEU A 116 -16.49 -12.30 -4.27
N THR A 117 -17.60 -12.66 -3.62
CA THR A 117 -18.50 -11.68 -3.02
C THR A 117 -17.97 -11.37 -1.62
N TYR A 118 -17.54 -10.13 -1.39
CA TYR A 118 -16.92 -9.74 -0.13
C TYR A 118 -17.97 -9.58 0.98
N THR A 119 -17.90 -10.46 1.99
CA THR A 119 -18.52 -10.23 3.30
C THR A 119 -17.68 -9.24 4.10
N GLN A 120 -18.18 -8.79 5.26
CA GLN A 120 -17.42 -7.90 6.14
C GLN A 120 -16.08 -8.53 6.55
N GLU A 121 -16.07 -9.81 6.88
CA GLU A 121 -14.86 -10.53 7.32
C GLU A 121 -13.84 -10.69 6.18
N LEU A 122 -14.31 -10.95 4.95
CA LEU A 122 -13.43 -11.05 3.78
C LEU A 122 -12.85 -9.68 3.43
N TYR A 123 -13.66 -8.62 3.52
CA TYR A 123 -13.23 -7.25 3.27
C TYR A 123 -12.13 -6.81 4.25
N GLU A 124 -12.34 -7.04 5.56
CA GLU A 124 -11.34 -6.73 6.59
C GLU A 124 -10.07 -7.57 6.42
N ARG A 125 -10.19 -8.87 6.14
CA ARG A 125 -9.04 -9.74 5.88
C ARG A 125 -8.26 -9.28 4.65
N TYR A 126 -8.96 -8.86 3.60
CA TYR A 126 -8.34 -8.36 2.38
C TYR A 126 -7.61 -7.05 2.62
N ILE A 127 -8.23 -6.08 3.32
CA ILE A 127 -7.58 -4.80 3.67
C ILE A 127 -6.35 -5.04 4.55
N TYR A 128 -6.48 -5.93 5.54
CA TYR A 128 -5.37 -6.29 6.42
C TYR A 128 -4.16 -6.78 5.61
N GLY A 129 -4.37 -7.74 4.70
CA GLY A 129 -3.30 -8.29 3.86
C GLY A 129 -2.79 -7.35 2.77
N SER A 130 -3.67 -6.60 2.10
CA SER A 130 -3.31 -5.80 0.93
C SER A 130 -2.71 -4.44 1.29
N ALA A 131 -2.93 -3.93 2.50
CA ALA A 131 -2.47 -2.59 2.87
C ALA A 131 -1.98 -2.44 4.31
N GLU A 132 -2.69 -2.97 5.31
CA GLU A 132 -2.30 -2.74 6.71
C GLU A 132 -0.95 -3.38 7.02
N VAL A 133 -0.73 -4.64 6.61
CA VAL A 133 0.58 -5.28 6.82
C VAL A 133 1.70 -4.60 6.06
N VAL A 134 1.43 -4.01 4.89
CA VAL A 134 2.43 -3.21 4.15
C VAL A 134 2.81 -1.95 4.94
N GLY A 135 1.82 -1.28 5.54
CA GLY A 135 2.04 -0.18 6.48
C GLY A 135 2.90 -0.61 7.69
N LEU A 136 2.64 -1.80 8.24
CA LEU A 136 3.42 -2.36 9.35
C LEU A 136 4.85 -2.75 8.95
N MET A 137 5.05 -3.25 7.72
CA MET A 137 6.39 -3.49 7.18
C MET A 137 7.19 -2.18 7.09
N CYS A 138 6.58 -1.11 6.58
CA CYS A 138 7.19 0.22 6.57
C CYS A 138 7.47 0.73 7.99
N LEU A 139 6.53 0.54 8.93
CA LEU A 139 6.70 0.95 10.32
C LEU A 139 7.89 0.24 11.00
N LYS A 140 8.14 -1.04 10.70
CA LYS A 140 9.36 -1.74 11.17
C LYS A 140 10.64 -1.02 10.73
N VAL A 141 10.69 -0.54 9.49
CA VAL A 141 11.82 0.25 8.97
C VAL A 141 11.91 1.60 9.67
N PHE A 142 10.77 2.27 9.90
CA PHE A 142 10.72 3.59 10.51
C PHE A 142 11.20 3.60 11.96
N CYS A 143 10.86 2.57 12.74
CA CYS A 143 11.22 2.48 14.15
C CYS A 143 12.65 1.98 14.40
N VAL A 144 13.35 1.46 13.39
CA VAL A 144 14.76 1.03 13.47
C VAL A 144 15.04 0.17 14.73
N GLY A 145 14.21 -0.85 14.96
CA GLY A 145 14.34 -1.75 16.11
C GLY A 145 13.71 -1.26 17.43
N ASN A 146 13.25 -0.02 17.52
CA ASN A 146 12.48 0.46 18.67
C ASN A 146 11.10 -0.24 18.72
N THR A 147 10.99 -1.25 19.57
CA THR A 147 9.80 -2.10 19.66
C THR A 147 8.65 -1.40 20.37
N GLU A 148 8.93 -0.55 21.36
CA GLU A 148 7.91 0.22 22.07
C GLU A 148 7.22 1.22 21.13
N GLN A 149 8.00 1.99 20.37
CA GLN A 149 7.48 2.91 19.37
C GLN A 149 6.70 2.16 18.26
N PHE A 150 7.17 0.98 17.84
CA PHE A 150 6.44 0.16 16.88
C PHE A 150 5.06 -0.24 17.42
N VAL A 151 4.97 -0.68 18.69
CA VAL A 151 3.70 -1.05 19.32
C VAL A 151 2.78 0.16 19.44
N GLN A 152 3.30 1.29 19.92
CA GLN A 152 2.55 2.55 20.06
C GLN A 152 1.94 3.00 18.74
N LEU A 153 2.71 2.98 17.64
CA LEU A 153 2.28 3.50 16.34
C LEU A 153 1.50 2.48 15.49
N THR A 154 1.47 1.21 15.89
CA THR A 154 0.80 0.12 15.14
C THR A 154 -0.67 0.40 14.84
N PRO A 155 -1.53 0.82 15.80
CA PRO A 155 -2.93 1.10 15.53
C PRO A 155 -3.12 2.17 14.45
N GLY A 156 -2.36 3.26 14.52
CA GLY A 156 -2.42 4.34 13.54
C GLY A 156 -1.87 3.95 12.17
N ALA A 157 -0.80 3.14 12.12
CA ALA A 157 -0.26 2.62 10.86
C ALA A 157 -1.24 1.67 10.14
N LYS A 158 -1.93 0.81 10.90
CA LYS A 158 -3.01 -0.04 10.37
C LYS A 158 -4.16 0.80 9.84
N ALA A 159 -4.64 1.77 10.63
CA ALA A 159 -5.72 2.66 10.22
C ALA A 159 -5.35 3.45 8.94
N LEU A 160 -4.11 3.93 8.83
CA LEU A 160 -3.65 4.62 7.63
C LEU A 160 -3.64 3.70 6.39
N GLY A 161 -3.16 2.47 6.55
CA GLY A 161 -3.20 1.46 5.50
C GLY A 161 -4.63 1.14 5.05
N ALA A 162 -5.54 0.97 6.00
CA ALA A 162 -6.96 0.76 5.73
C ALA A 162 -7.58 1.95 4.99
N ALA A 163 -7.35 3.18 5.45
CA ALA A 163 -7.84 4.39 4.81
C ALA A 163 -7.40 4.46 3.34
N TYR A 164 -6.11 4.25 3.08
CA TYR A 164 -5.56 4.31 1.71
C TYR A 164 -6.19 3.26 0.80
N GLN A 165 -6.38 2.05 1.31
CA GLN A 165 -6.93 0.97 0.52
C GLN A 165 -8.41 1.18 0.21
N LYS A 166 -9.19 1.64 1.19
CA LYS A 166 -10.58 2.02 0.99
C LYS A 166 -10.72 3.19 0.00
N VAL A 167 -9.82 4.19 0.07
CA VAL A 167 -9.76 5.26 -0.95
C VAL A 167 -9.45 4.70 -2.34
N ASN A 168 -8.51 3.75 -2.45
CA ASN A 168 -8.20 3.10 -3.73
C ASN A 168 -9.42 2.36 -4.29
N PHE A 169 -10.10 1.54 -3.49
CA PHE A 169 -11.32 0.85 -3.91
C PHE A 169 -12.40 1.81 -4.40
N LEU A 170 -12.63 2.91 -3.67
CA LEU A 170 -13.66 3.87 -4.06
C LEU A 170 -13.28 4.61 -5.35
N ARG A 171 -12.02 5.00 -5.49
CA ARG A 171 -11.49 5.68 -6.68
C ARG A 171 -11.53 4.78 -7.92
N ASP A 172 -11.23 3.49 -7.74
CA ASP A 172 -11.00 2.54 -8.82
C ASP A 172 -12.20 1.59 -9.05
N ILE A 173 -13.34 1.84 -8.38
CA ILE A 173 -14.54 0.99 -8.42
C ILE A 173 -15.03 0.69 -9.86
N ALA A 174 -14.86 1.64 -10.79
CA ALA A 174 -15.24 1.47 -12.19
C ALA A 174 -14.30 0.51 -12.94
N SER A 175 -12.99 0.69 -12.81
CA SER A 175 -12.00 -0.19 -13.43
C SER A 175 -12.01 -1.58 -12.80
N ASP A 176 -12.13 -1.67 -11.47
CA ASP A 176 -12.18 -2.95 -10.76
C ASP A 176 -13.40 -3.77 -11.18
N TYR A 177 -14.55 -3.11 -11.36
CA TYR A 177 -15.74 -3.81 -11.86
C TYR A 177 -15.61 -4.20 -13.34
N THR A 178 -15.23 -3.25 -14.22
CA THR A 178 -15.25 -3.49 -15.67
C THR A 178 -14.13 -4.40 -16.16
N GLN A 179 -12.95 -4.36 -15.55
CA GLN A 179 -11.78 -5.12 -15.98
C GLN A 179 -11.62 -6.42 -15.20
N ARG A 180 -12.09 -6.47 -13.95
CA ARG A 180 -11.83 -7.59 -13.04
C ARG A 180 -13.10 -8.23 -12.46
N GLY A 181 -14.27 -7.61 -12.67
CA GLY A 181 -15.54 -8.09 -12.11
C GLY A 181 -15.64 -7.95 -10.59
N ARG A 182 -14.84 -7.06 -9.97
CA ARG A 182 -14.72 -6.97 -8.50
C ARG A 182 -15.42 -5.73 -7.93
N VAL A 183 -16.05 -5.91 -6.77
CA VAL A 183 -16.51 -4.83 -5.88
C VAL A 183 -16.16 -5.23 -4.44
N TYR A 184 -15.29 -4.46 -3.79
CA TYR A 184 -14.73 -4.83 -2.50
C TYR A 184 -15.63 -4.47 -1.30
N PHE A 185 -16.44 -3.42 -1.41
CA PHE A 185 -17.23 -2.92 -0.28
C PHE A 185 -18.43 -3.85 0.05
N PRO A 186 -18.55 -4.33 1.30
CA PRO A 186 -19.64 -5.21 1.70
C PRO A 186 -21.03 -4.61 1.50
N GLY A 187 -21.93 -5.40 0.92
CA GLY A 187 -23.30 -4.99 0.61
C GLY A 187 -23.42 -3.94 -0.49
N VAL A 188 -22.34 -3.62 -1.20
CA VAL A 188 -22.35 -2.70 -2.34
C VAL A 188 -22.27 -3.49 -3.64
N SER A 189 -23.11 -3.14 -4.61
CA SER A 189 -22.98 -3.61 -5.99
C SER A 189 -22.69 -2.43 -6.91
N PHE A 190 -21.90 -2.65 -7.96
CA PHE A 190 -21.54 -1.57 -8.88
C PHE A 190 -22.77 -0.96 -9.55
N GLN A 191 -23.75 -1.78 -9.97
CA GLN A 191 -24.96 -1.32 -10.65
C GLN A 191 -25.81 -0.44 -9.76
N LYS A 192 -25.98 -0.81 -8.47
CA LYS A 192 -26.82 -0.11 -7.50
C LYS A 192 -26.05 0.88 -6.62
N PHE A 193 -24.79 1.18 -6.91
CA PHE A 193 -23.99 2.09 -6.08
C PHE A 193 -24.62 3.48 -5.98
N THR A 194 -25.04 3.86 -4.77
CA THR A 194 -25.79 5.10 -4.49
C THR A 194 -24.94 6.16 -3.78
N GLN A 195 -25.48 7.37 -3.68
CA GLN A 195 -24.90 8.43 -2.84
C GLN A 195 -24.91 8.05 -1.34
N LYS A 196 -25.88 7.26 -0.89
CA LYS A 196 -25.95 6.76 0.50
C LYS A 196 -24.81 5.79 0.78
N ASP A 197 -24.54 4.86 -0.14
CA ASP A 197 -23.40 3.93 -0.03
C ASP A 197 -22.08 4.69 0.00
N LYS A 198 -21.93 5.67 -0.92
CA LYS A 198 -20.76 6.55 -0.96
C LYS A 198 -20.58 7.27 0.38
N ALA A 199 -21.61 7.90 0.93
CA ALA A 199 -21.53 8.63 2.19
C ALA A 199 -21.10 7.73 3.36
N ARG A 200 -21.64 6.51 3.44
CA ARG A 200 -21.24 5.51 4.44
C ARG A 200 -19.75 5.14 4.31
N ILE A 201 -19.28 4.89 3.08
CA ILE A 201 -17.87 4.56 2.81
C ILE A 201 -16.97 5.75 3.16
N ILE A 202 -17.33 6.96 2.76
CA ILE A 202 -16.56 8.18 3.07
C ILE A 202 -16.45 8.36 4.60
N ALA A 203 -17.54 8.17 5.34
CA ALA A 203 -17.53 8.26 6.80
C ALA A 203 -16.60 7.20 7.44
N ASP A 204 -16.62 5.97 6.92
CA ASP A 204 -15.71 4.91 7.37
C ASP A 204 -14.24 5.29 7.16
N ILE A 205 -13.90 5.77 5.95
CA ILE A 205 -12.55 6.22 5.62
C ILE A 205 -12.11 7.40 6.50
N LYS A 206 -13.01 8.36 6.77
CA LYS A 206 -12.72 9.51 7.65
C LYS A 206 -12.37 9.07 9.08
N ARG A 207 -13.02 8.02 9.60
CA ARG A 207 -12.67 7.45 10.91
C ARG A 207 -11.25 6.88 10.90
N ASP A 208 -10.88 6.14 9.87
CA ASP A 208 -9.53 5.60 9.75
C ASP A 208 -8.47 6.71 9.68
N PHE A 209 -8.71 7.79 8.91
CA PHE A 209 -7.81 8.95 8.89
C PHE A 209 -7.70 9.63 10.26
N ALA A 210 -8.82 9.77 10.98
CA ALA A 210 -8.82 10.36 12.32
C ALA A 210 -8.01 9.50 13.31
N THR A 211 -8.13 8.17 13.25
CA THR A 211 -7.32 7.22 14.04
C THR A 211 -5.84 7.27 13.65
N ALA A 212 -5.52 7.43 12.37
CA ALA A 212 -4.15 7.46 11.87
C ALA A 212 -3.40 8.75 12.22
N LYS A 213 -4.10 9.88 12.28
CA LYS A 213 -3.48 11.22 12.36
C LYS A 213 -2.49 11.39 13.52
N PRO A 214 -2.81 11.03 14.79
CA PRO A 214 -1.85 11.18 15.90
C PRO A 214 -0.56 10.39 15.66
N ALA A 215 -0.66 9.15 15.17
CA ALA A 215 0.51 8.34 14.88
C ALA A 215 1.39 8.93 13.77
N VAL A 216 0.81 9.59 12.76
CA VAL A 216 1.57 10.29 11.72
C VAL A 216 2.37 11.45 12.31
N GLU A 217 1.80 12.18 13.27
CA GLU A 217 2.47 13.30 13.95
C GLU A 217 3.59 12.84 14.90
N GLU A 218 3.45 11.65 15.47
CA GLU A 218 4.43 11.04 16.40
C GLU A 218 5.57 10.27 15.70
N LEU A 219 5.50 10.06 14.38
CA LEU A 219 6.54 9.36 13.62
C LEU A 219 7.93 10.00 13.79
N PRO A 220 9.03 9.22 13.70
CA PRO A 220 10.38 9.76 13.68
C PRO A 220 10.59 10.83 12.62
N GLN A 221 11.37 11.88 12.93
CA GLN A 221 11.62 13.00 12.01
C GLN A 221 12.20 12.56 10.66
N THR A 222 12.97 11.47 10.64
CA THR A 222 13.57 10.87 9.44
C THR A 222 12.56 10.40 8.38
N VAL A 223 11.29 10.21 8.78
CA VAL A 223 10.21 9.67 7.91
C VAL A 223 8.93 10.50 7.96
N ARG A 224 8.72 11.32 9.00
CA ARG A 224 7.46 12.05 9.26
C ARG A 224 6.98 12.85 8.06
N SER A 225 7.86 13.66 7.47
CA SER A 225 7.53 14.48 6.30
C SER A 225 7.06 13.64 5.10
N ALA A 226 7.70 12.49 4.85
CA ALA A 226 7.28 11.58 3.79
C ALA A 226 5.87 11.04 4.01
N VAL A 227 5.58 10.56 5.22
CA VAL A 227 4.27 9.99 5.56
C VAL A 227 3.20 11.08 5.58
N LEU A 228 3.50 12.27 6.10
CA LEU A 228 2.60 13.42 6.08
C LEU A 228 2.26 13.84 4.64
N LEU A 229 3.23 13.87 3.72
CA LEU A 229 2.94 14.17 2.32
C LEU A 229 2.00 13.14 1.70
N SER A 230 2.23 11.86 1.97
CA SER A 230 1.33 10.78 1.53
C SER A 230 -0.08 10.94 2.12
N PHE A 231 -0.17 11.28 3.41
CA PHE A 231 -1.43 11.51 4.13
C PHE A 231 -2.24 12.63 3.45
N LEU A 232 -1.61 13.77 3.20
CA LEU A 232 -2.25 14.92 2.54
C LEU A 232 -2.73 14.59 1.11
N TYR A 233 -1.99 13.76 0.37
CA TYR A 233 -2.43 13.31 -0.96
C TYR A 233 -3.70 12.49 -0.89
N TYR A 234 -3.76 11.55 0.06
CA TYR A 234 -4.89 10.65 0.19
C TYR A 234 -6.11 11.31 0.84
N GLU A 235 -5.90 12.27 1.75
CA GLU A 235 -6.96 13.12 2.30
C GLU A 235 -7.58 14.03 1.21
N GLU A 236 -6.75 14.64 0.36
CA GLU A 236 -7.25 15.43 -0.77
C GLU A 236 -7.99 14.56 -1.79
N LEU A 237 -7.52 13.33 -2.02
CA LEU A 237 -8.22 12.38 -2.88
C LEU A 237 -9.60 12.01 -2.30
N LEU A 238 -9.67 11.77 -0.98
CA LEU A 238 -10.94 11.54 -0.29
C LEU A 238 -11.89 12.73 -0.44
N ARG A 239 -11.39 13.96 -0.25
CA ARG A 239 -12.17 15.20 -0.42
C ARG A 239 -12.73 15.33 -1.84
N LEU A 240 -11.93 14.99 -2.86
CA LEU A 240 -12.38 14.98 -4.25
C LEU A 240 -13.44 13.90 -4.51
N LEU A 241 -13.28 12.70 -3.94
CA LEU A 241 -14.28 11.62 -4.03
C LEU A 241 -15.59 11.98 -3.33
N GLU A 242 -15.52 12.64 -2.17
CA GLU A 242 -16.69 13.13 -1.44
C GLU A 242 -17.49 14.14 -2.28
N ALA A 243 -16.79 15.10 -2.92
CA ALA A 243 -17.39 16.09 -3.80
C ALA A 243 -17.91 15.52 -5.13
N THR A 244 -17.37 14.39 -5.60
CA THR A 244 -17.77 13.76 -6.87
C THR A 244 -19.06 12.96 -6.67
N HIS A 245 -20.07 13.13 -7.52
CA HIS A 245 -21.31 12.36 -7.42
C HIS A 245 -21.04 10.86 -7.69
N ALA A 246 -21.72 9.95 -6.97
CA ALA A 246 -21.52 8.50 -7.10
C ALA A 246 -21.58 8.00 -8.56
N LYS A 247 -22.56 8.50 -9.33
CA LYS A 247 -22.70 8.25 -10.78
C LYS A 247 -21.45 8.59 -11.61
N ASP A 248 -20.66 9.59 -11.21
CA ASP A 248 -19.48 10.06 -11.93
C ASP A 248 -18.22 9.32 -11.48
N ILE A 249 -18.15 8.88 -10.21
CA ILE A 249 -17.12 7.95 -9.72
C ILE A 249 -17.14 6.64 -10.52
N LYS A 250 -18.33 6.19 -10.93
CA LYS A 250 -18.49 5.01 -11.81
C LYS A 250 -17.98 5.20 -13.24
N LYS A 251 -17.62 6.41 -13.65
CA LYS A 251 -17.22 6.74 -15.02
C LYS A 251 -15.79 7.22 -15.12
N THR A 252 -15.36 8.03 -14.15
CA THR A 252 -14.06 8.71 -14.20
C THR A 252 -13.25 8.44 -12.96
N ARG A 253 -11.99 8.08 -13.17
CA ARG A 253 -11.02 7.91 -12.09
C ARG A 253 -10.60 9.26 -11.52
N VAL A 254 -10.96 9.53 -10.28
CA VAL A 254 -10.59 10.77 -9.57
C VAL A 254 -9.09 10.80 -9.29
N ARG A 255 -8.44 11.95 -9.53
CA ARG A 255 -6.99 12.14 -9.33
C ARG A 255 -6.71 13.48 -8.67
N VAL A 256 -5.69 13.52 -7.81
CA VAL A 256 -5.19 14.78 -7.25
C VAL A 256 -4.41 15.54 -8.34
N PRO A 257 -4.75 16.81 -8.62
CA PRO A 257 -4.02 17.63 -9.60
C PRO A 257 -2.54 17.83 -9.22
N THR A 258 -1.67 17.89 -10.22
CA THR A 258 -0.22 18.07 -10.02
C THR A 258 0.12 19.35 -9.25
N SER A 259 -0.60 20.44 -9.50
CA SER A 259 -0.45 21.71 -8.77
C SER A 259 -0.68 21.55 -7.26
N LYS A 260 -1.71 20.79 -6.87
CA LYS A 260 -1.96 20.48 -5.45
C LYS A 260 -0.87 19.60 -4.87
N LYS A 261 -0.37 18.61 -5.63
CA LYS A 261 0.75 17.77 -5.18
C LYS A 261 2.00 18.58 -4.88
N LEU A 262 2.36 19.51 -5.78
CA LEU A 262 3.50 20.41 -5.60
C LEU A 262 3.30 21.35 -4.40
N ARG A 263 2.09 21.87 -4.19
CA ARG A 263 1.77 22.70 -3.02
C ARG A 263 1.94 21.93 -1.70
N PHE A 264 1.47 20.70 -1.62
CA PHE A 264 1.67 19.86 -0.43
C PHE A 264 3.14 19.52 -0.21
N LEU A 265 3.88 19.22 -1.28
CA LEU A 265 5.32 18.98 -1.20
C LEU A 265 6.07 20.21 -0.65
N ALA A 266 5.73 21.41 -1.14
CA ALA A 266 6.30 22.66 -0.64
C ALA A 266 5.95 22.87 0.84
N LYS A 267 4.67 22.70 1.21
CA LYS A 267 4.19 22.80 2.60
C LYS A 267 5.01 21.92 3.55
N VAL A 268 5.14 20.65 3.22
CA VAL A 268 5.87 19.67 4.04
C VAL A 268 7.38 19.95 4.11
N ARG A 269 8.00 20.46 3.04
CA ARG A 269 9.43 20.81 3.05
C ARG A 269 9.75 22.06 3.87
N ILE A 270 8.82 23.02 3.92
CA ILE A 270 9.00 24.29 4.64
C ILE A 270 8.57 24.14 6.11
N GLY A 271 7.90 23.04 6.48
CA GLY A 271 7.41 22.80 7.85
C GLY A 271 6.17 23.62 8.21
N LEU A 272 5.40 24.05 7.19
CA LEU A 272 4.13 24.79 7.33
C LEU A 272 2.92 23.86 7.36
#